data_AF-A0A7S0N7E7-F1
#
_entry.id   AF-A0A7S0N7E7-F1
#
_cell.length_a   1.000
_cell.length_b   1.000
_cell.length_c   1.000
_cell.angle_alpha   90.00
_cell.angle_beta   90.00
_cell.angle_gamma   90.00
#
_symmetry.space_group_name_H-M   'P 1'
#
loop_
_entity.id
_entity.type
_entity.pdbx_description
1 polymer ?
#
loop_
_entity_poly.entity_id
_entity_poly.type
_entity_poly.pdbx_seq_one_letter_code
_entity_poly.pdbx_strand_id
1 'polypeptide(L)'
;RLYLEDIRALWFIRDYTPSRVVMLLETMKRHRLPDLEAVFNQGDYPVTIHPRNPEHMTYLYKDMLPPPVFSPTGSRTSYDIPWPDFSFMPPPGPHELGTPRWPEARERSLEASARVRWEDK
;
A
#
# COMPACT_ATOMS: atom_id res chain seq x y z
N ARG A 1 7.06 14.03 14.00
CA ARG A 1 7.36 14.71 12.71
C ARG A 1 7.51 13.62 11.66
N LEU A 2 7.27 13.90 10.38
CA LEU A 2 7.44 12.90 9.30
C LEU A 2 8.66 13.29 8.45
N TYR A 3 9.57 12.35 8.28
CA TYR A 3 10.73 12.47 7.38
C TYR A 3 10.61 11.34 6.35
N LEU A 4 10.81 11.68 5.08
CA LEU A 4 10.64 10.74 3.97
C LEU A 4 11.89 10.75 3.11
N GLU A 5 12.39 9.55 2.84
CA GLU A 5 13.44 9.31 1.85
C GLU A 5 12.86 8.41 0.76
N ASP A 6 12.76 8.93 -0.46
CA ASP A 6 12.27 8.15 -1.60
C ASP A 6 13.46 7.53 -2.35
N ILE A 7 13.77 6.29 -1.97
CA ILE A 7 14.91 5.52 -2.48
C ILE A 7 14.64 4.98 -3.89
N ARG A 8 13.38 4.90 -4.30
CA ARG A 8 12.94 4.38 -5.60
C ARG A 8 11.83 5.26 -6.13
N ALA A 9 12.17 6.48 -6.53
CA ALA A 9 11.38 7.28 -7.45
C ALA A 9 11.35 6.57 -8.82
N LEU A 10 10.72 5.39 -8.87
CA LEU A 10 10.51 4.60 -10.05
C LEU A 10 9.46 5.31 -10.91
N TRP A 11 9.58 5.09 -12.20
CA TRP A 11 9.01 5.82 -13.32
C TRP A 11 7.47 5.77 -13.44
N PHE A 12 6.77 5.34 -12.40
CA PHE A 12 5.32 5.30 -12.34
C PHE A 12 4.81 6.54 -11.60
N ILE A 13 4.72 7.63 -12.39
CA ILE A 13 3.98 8.86 -12.16
C ILE A 13 4.12 9.43 -10.73
N ARG A 14 5.05 10.38 -10.60
CA ARG A 14 5.24 11.27 -9.45
C ARG A 14 3.93 11.77 -8.82
N ASP A 15 2.86 11.85 -9.60
CA ASP A 15 1.56 12.33 -9.14
C ASP A 15 0.96 11.40 -8.07
N TYR A 16 1.21 10.09 -8.06
CA TYR A 16 0.62 9.14 -7.09
C TYR A 16 1.47 8.88 -5.85
N THR A 17 2.75 9.27 -5.85
CA THR A 17 3.62 9.18 -4.65
C THR A 17 3.00 9.88 -3.42
N PRO A 18 2.39 11.09 -3.53
CA PRO A 18 1.68 11.73 -2.44
C PRO A 18 0.55 10.91 -1.81
N SER A 19 -0.14 10.07 -2.58
CA SER A 19 -1.28 9.28 -2.10
C SER A 19 -0.91 8.31 -0.98
N ARG A 20 0.30 7.73 -1.06
CA ARG A 20 0.84 6.83 -0.03
C ARG A 20 1.20 7.59 1.25
N VAL A 21 1.72 8.81 1.10
CA VAL A 21 2.02 9.71 2.21
C VAL A 21 0.75 10.18 2.91
N VAL A 22 -0.33 10.46 2.16
CA VAL A 22 -1.63 10.85 2.73
C VAL A 22 -2.17 9.80 3.68
N MET A 23 -2.05 8.51 3.36
CA MET A 23 -2.46 7.43 4.26
C MET A 23 -1.66 7.41 5.57
N LEU A 24 -0.36 7.69 5.52
CA LEU A 24 0.48 7.82 6.71
C LEU A 24 0.08 9.04 7.54
N LEU A 25 -0.14 10.18 6.90
CA LEU A 25 -0.57 11.42 7.56
C LEU A 25 -1.93 11.26 8.24
N GLU A 26 -2.90 10.61 7.59
CA GLU A 26 -4.21 10.30 8.18
C GLU A 26 -4.08 9.39 9.40
N THR A 27 -3.17 8.42 9.37
CA THR A 27 -2.86 7.56 10.52
C THR A 27 -2.28 8.38 11.67
N MET A 28 -1.27 9.22 11.39
CA MET A 28 -0.61 10.10 12.37
C MET A 28 -1.56 11.15 12.96
N LYS A 29 -2.57 11.59 12.20
CA LYS A 29 -3.59 12.54 12.66
C LYS A 29 -4.53 11.91 13.68
N ARG A 30 -4.83 10.61 13.54
CA ARG A 30 -5.77 9.88 14.41
C ARG A 30 -5.10 9.25 15.62
N HIS A 31 -3.79 9.02 15.55
CA HIS A 31 -3.04 8.28 16.56
C HIS A 31 -1.73 8.97 16.94
N ARG A 32 -1.40 8.94 18.23
CA ARG A 32 -0.07 9.32 18.70
C ARG A 32 0.88 8.14 18.48
N LEU A 33 1.58 8.15 17.35
CA LEU A 33 2.56 7.12 17.04
C LEU A 33 3.85 7.31 17.85
N PRO A 34 4.55 6.21 18.22
CA PRO A 34 5.91 6.30 18.73
C PRO A 34 6.86 6.74 17.62
N ASP A 35 8.07 7.17 18.00
CA ASP A 35 9.14 7.38 17.05
C ASP A 35 9.51 6.02 16.42
N LEU A 36 9.43 5.93 15.10
CA LEU A 36 9.70 4.71 14.34
C LEU A 36 10.22 5.05 12.95
N GLU A 37 10.99 4.12 12.39
CA GLU A 37 11.37 4.09 10.98
C GLU A 37 10.66 2.92 10.31
N ALA A 38 10.12 3.14 9.12
CA ALA A 38 9.36 2.14 8.38
C ALA A 38 9.64 2.22 6.88
N VAL A 39 9.71 1.06 6.24
CA VAL A 39 9.95 0.92 4.80
C VAL A 39 8.65 0.54 4.11
N PHE A 40 8.26 1.33 3.11
CA PHE A 40 7.07 1.10 2.31
C PHE A 40 7.46 0.73 0.88
N ASN A 41 7.04 -0.44 0.45
CA ASN A 41 7.21 -0.90 -0.91
C ASN A 41 6.23 -0.17 -1.84
N GLN A 42 6.76 0.41 -2.91
CA GLN A 42 5.97 1.10 -3.93
C GLN A 42 5.53 0.21 -5.11
N GLY A 43 6.02 -1.02 -5.19
CA GLY A 43 5.65 -1.95 -6.25
C GLY A 43 4.32 -2.68 -6.01
N ASP A 44 3.85 -3.37 -7.05
CA ASP A 44 2.60 -4.14 -7.03
C ASP A 44 2.72 -5.48 -6.30
N TYR A 45 3.94 -6.00 -6.15
CA TYR A 45 4.23 -7.31 -5.56
C TYR A 45 4.96 -7.19 -4.22
N PRO A 46 4.71 -8.11 -3.27
CA PRO A 46 5.48 -8.20 -2.04
C PRO A 46 6.96 -8.46 -2.37
N VAL A 47 7.86 -7.92 -1.54
CA VAL A 47 9.31 -7.94 -1.80
C VAL A 47 10.08 -8.83 -0.83
N THR A 48 9.47 -9.25 0.26
CA THR A 48 10.05 -10.24 1.18
C THR A 48 9.44 -11.61 0.91
N ILE A 49 10.27 -12.65 0.94
CA ILE A 49 9.90 -14.01 0.54
C ILE A 49 10.16 -14.95 1.72
N HIS A 50 9.23 -15.88 1.98
CA HIS A 50 9.46 -16.98 2.93
C HIS A 50 10.56 -17.91 2.40
N PRO A 51 11.67 -18.10 3.14
CA PRO A 51 12.67 -19.10 2.81
C PRO A 51 12.03 -20.48 2.75
N ARG A 52 12.50 -21.30 1.80
CA ARG A 52 12.03 -22.68 1.63
C ARG A 52 12.85 -23.65 2.48
N ASN A 53 14.09 -23.27 2.77
CA ASN A 53 15.09 -24.02 3.51
C ASN A 53 16.18 -23.05 4.03
N PRO A 54 17.11 -23.52 4.88
CA PRO A 54 18.20 -22.69 5.39
C PRO A 54 19.10 -22.10 4.30
N GLU A 55 19.37 -22.82 3.21
CA GLU A 55 20.21 -22.31 2.12
C GLU A 55 19.56 -21.12 1.41
N HIS A 56 18.23 -21.15 1.24
CA HIS A 56 17.45 -20.04 0.70
C HIS A 56 17.43 -18.85 1.66
N MET A 57 17.46 -19.10 2.97
CA MET A 57 17.56 -18.06 4.00
C MET A 57 18.90 -17.32 3.91
N THR A 58 20.01 -18.07 3.79
CA THR A 58 21.33 -17.50 3.58
C THR A 58 21.40 -16.68 2.29
N TYR A 59 20.82 -17.21 1.19
CA TYR A 59 20.81 -16.51 -0.09
C TYR A 59 20.04 -15.18 -0.06
N LEU A 60 18.80 -15.20 0.44
CA LEU A 60 17.92 -14.03 0.43
C LEU A 60 18.32 -12.98 1.46
N TYR A 61 18.76 -13.42 2.63
CA TYR A 61 18.84 -12.57 3.82
C TYR A 61 20.16 -12.66 4.56
N LYS A 62 21.13 -13.43 4.07
CA LYS A 62 22.45 -13.61 4.71
C LYS A 62 22.32 -14.00 6.19
N ASP A 63 21.38 -14.92 6.46
CA ASP A 63 21.06 -15.45 7.80
C ASP A 63 20.54 -14.39 8.80
N MET A 64 20.17 -13.20 8.34
CA MET A 64 19.51 -12.17 9.16
C MET A 64 17.99 -12.25 9.03
N LEU A 65 17.23 -11.79 10.02
CA LEU A 65 15.78 -11.73 9.87
C LEU A 65 15.36 -10.86 8.65
N PRO A 66 14.33 -11.27 7.90
CA PRO A 66 13.77 -10.46 6.82
C PRO A 66 13.39 -9.06 7.32
N PRO A 67 13.66 -7.99 6.54
CA PRO A 67 13.29 -6.65 6.96
C PRO A 67 11.76 -6.49 7.01
N PRO A 68 11.21 -5.74 7.98
CA PRO A 68 9.80 -5.41 7.98
C PRO A 68 9.51 -4.42 6.85
N VAL A 69 8.72 -4.85 5.86
CA VAL A 69 8.33 -4.01 4.71
C VAL A 69 6.82 -3.97 4.60
N PHE A 70 6.28 -2.76 4.50
CA PHE A 70 4.85 -2.54 4.25
C PHE A 70 4.58 -2.56 2.75
N SER A 71 3.64 -3.39 2.29
CA SER A 71 3.30 -3.54 0.87
C SER A 71 1.81 -3.41 0.60
N PRO A 72 1.39 -2.89 -0.57
CA PRO A 72 -0.02 -2.77 -0.95
C PRO A 72 -0.69 -4.13 -1.17
N THR A 73 0.11 -5.15 -1.48
CA THR A 73 -0.32 -6.54 -1.66
C THR A 73 0.49 -7.46 -0.74
N GLY A 74 -0.07 -8.64 -0.47
CA GLY A 74 0.56 -9.66 0.37
C GLY A 74 0.30 -11.05 -0.19
N SER A 75 1.12 -12.01 0.24
CA SER A 75 0.98 -13.41 -0.15
C SER A 75 1.25 -14.34 1.04
N ARG A 76 0.80 -15.60 0.94
CA ARG A 76 1.15 -16.64 1.93
C ARG A 76 2.63 -17.05 1.90
N THR A 77 3.38 -16.52 0.95
CA THR A 77 4.79 -16.81 0.67
C THR A 77 5.69 -15.61 0.96
N SER A 78 5.19 -14.58 1.65
CA SER A 78 5.90 -13.32 1.93
C SER A 78 5.76 -12.90 3.39
N TYR A 79 6.77 -12.18 3.91
CA TYR A 79 6.72 -11.54 5.24
C TYR A 79 6.20 -10.11 5.21
N ASP A 80 5.80 -9.59 4.04
CA ASP A 80 5.35 -8.20 3.89
C ASP A 80 4.11 -7.94 4.76
N ILE A 81 4.10 -6.76 5.37
CA ILE A 81 3.00 -6.28 6.20
C ILE A 81 2.00 -5.58 5.27
N PRO A 82 0.72 -6.03 5.21
CA PRO A 82 -0.27 -5.38 4.36
C PRO A 82 -0.46 -3.91 4.75
N TRP A 83 -0.50 -3.02 3.76
CA TRP A 83 -0.71 -1.59 3.92
C TRP A 83 -1.70 -1.07 2.86
N PRO A 84 -2.56 -0.07 3.18
CA PRO A 84 -3.46 0.50 2.19
C PRO A 84 -2.72 1.04 0.97
N ASP A 85 -3.19 0.63 -0.21
CA ASP A 85 -2.63 1.06 -1.48
C ASP A 85 -2.91 2.55 -1.78
N PHE A 86 -2.11 3.13 -2.69
CA PHE A 86 -2.29 4.50 -3.14
C PHE A 86 -3.69 4.77 -3.72
N SER A 87 -4.32 3.74 -4.30
CA SER A 87 -5.67 3.81 -4.88
C SER A 87 -6.78 4.16 -3.89
N PHE A 88 -6.53 4.08 -2.58
CA PHE A 88 -7.49 4.57 -1.58
C PHE A 88 -7.60 6.11 -1.59
N MET A 89 -6.49 6.80 -1.84
CA MET A 89 -6.40 8.26 -1.80
C MET A 89 -5.62 8.81 -3.00
N PRO A 90 -6.05 8.53 -4.25
CA PRO A 90 -5.40 9.02 -5.44
C PRO A 90 -5.31 10.56 -5.45
N PRO A 91 -4.43 11.11 -6.30
CA PRO A 91 -4.24 12.56 -6.43
C PRO A 91 -5.57 13.24 -6.74
N PRO A 92 -5.81 14.45 -6.20
CA PRO A 92 -7.01 15.19 -6.57
C PRO A 92 -6.95 15.61 -8.05
N GLY A 93 -8.10 15.58 -8.73
CA GLY A 93 -8.24 16.05 -10.11
C GLY A 93 -8.06 14.95 -11.17
N PRO A 94 -8.00 15.33 -12.46
CA PRO A 94 -7.82 14.37 -13.55
C PRO A 94 -6.45 13.68 -13.45
N HIS A 95 -6.45 12.37 -13.45
CA HIS A 95 -5.24 11.54 -13.47
C HIS A 95 -5.49 10.29 -14.33
N GLU A 96 -4.42 9.66 -14.82
CA GLU A 96 -4.51 8.59 -15.83
C GLU A 96 -5.39 7.41 -15.42
N LEU A 97 -5.42 7.06 -14.13
CA LEU A 97 -6.22 5.94 -13.63
C LEU A 97 -7.73 6.24 -13.54
N GLY A 98 -8.14 7.52 -13.62
CA GLY A 98 -9.56 7.92 -13.56
C GLY A 98 -10.34 7.44 -12.34
N THR A 99 -9.63 6.96 -11.30
CA THR A 99 -10.20 6.28 -10.15
C THR A 99 -10.53 7.31 -9.07
N PRO A 100 -11.79 7.43 -8.61
CA PRO A 100 -12.13 8.35 -7.54
C PRO A 100 -11.52 7.89 -6.21
N ARG A 101 -11.42 8.80 -5.25
CA ARG A 101 -10.99 8.44 -3.89
C ARG A 101 -11.96 7.43 -3.27
N TRP A 102 -11.45 6.57 -2.39
CA TRP A 102 -12.26 5.50 -1.80
C TRP A 102 -13.57 5.97 -1.15
N PRO A 103 -13.62 7.07 -0.38
CA PRO A 103 -14.89 7.55 0.18
C PRO A 103 -15.95 7.89 -0.88
N GLU A 104 -15.54 8.48 -2.02
CA GLU A 104 -16.43 8.80 -3.13
C GLU A 104 -16.84 7.54 -3.90
N ALA A 105 -15.88 6.64 -4.15
CA ALA A 105 -16.11 5.36 -4.80
C ALA A 105 -17.16 4.54 -4.02
N ARG A 106 -17.01 4.47 -2.70
CA ARG A 106 -17.92 3.75 -1.79
C ARG A 106 -19.35 4.25 -1.89
N GLU A 107 -19.58 5.57 -1.81
CA GLU A 107 -20.94 6.13 -1.91
C GLU A 107 -21.57 5.84 -3.27
N ARG A 108 -20.82 6.04 -4.37
CA ARG A 108 -21.29 5.71 -5.73
C ARG A 108 -21.65 4.24 -5.86
N SER A 109 -20.82 3.34 -5.32
CA SER A 109 -21.09 1.90 -5.32
C SER A 109 -22.34 1.54 -4.53
N LEU A 110 -22.56 2.16 -3.37
CA LEU A 110 -23.77 1.95 -2.56
C LEU A 110 -25.03 2.40 -3.31
N GLU A 111 -25.02 3.61 -3.87
CA GLU A 111 -26.14 4.14 -4.66
C GLU A 111 -26.44 3.28 -5.89
N ALA A 112 -25.41 2.82 -6.61
CA ALA A 112 -25.57 1.95 -7.76
C ALA A 112 -26.11 0.57 -7.35
N SER A 113 -25.61 0.01 -6.24
CA SER A 113 -26.06 -1.29 -5.75
C SER A 113 -27.51 -1.29 -5.30
N ALA A 114 -28.00 -0.19 -4.71
CA ALA A 114 -29.38 -0.04 -4.27
C ALA A 114 -30.40 -0.09 -5.43
N ARG A 115 -29.96 0.16 -6.66
CA ARG A 115 -30.80 0.14 -7.87
C ARG A 115 -30.94 -1.25 -8.50
N VAL A 116 -30.14 -2.21 -8.06
CA VAL A 116 -30.08 -3.55 -8.65
C VAL A 116 -30.30 -4.58 -7.55
N ARG A 117 -31.49 -5.19 -7.52
CA ARG A 117 -31.81 -6.27 -6.58
C ARG A 117 -30.93 -7.48 -6.88
N TRP A 118 -30.72 -8.33 -5.89
CA TRP A 118 -29.89 -9.53 -6.04
C TRP A 118 -30.45 -10.48 -7.10
N GLU A 119 -31.78 -10.59 -7.19
CA GLU A 119 -32.48 -11.46 -8.14
C GLU A 119 -32.36 -10.98 -9.60
N ASP A 120 -31.99 -9.72 -9.81
CA ASP A 120 -31.85 -9.09 -11.12
C ASP A 120 -30.37 -8.97 -11.58
N LYS A 121 -29.42 -9.51 -10.80
CA LYS A 121 -27.99 -9.55 -11.14
C LYS A 121 -27.64 -10.80 -11.96
#